data_AF-A0A951C1W8-F1
#
_entry.id   AF-A0A951C1W8-F1
#
_cell.length_a   1.000
_cell.length_b   1.000
_cell.length_c   1.000
_cell.angle_alpha   90.00
_cell.angle_beta   90.00
_cell.angle_gamma   90.00
#
_symmetry.space_group_name_H-M   'P 1'
#
loop_
_entity.id
_entity.type
_entity.pdbx_description
1 polymer ?
#
loop_
_entity_poly.entity_id
_entity_poly.type
_entity_poly.pdbx_seq_one_letter_code
_entity_poly.pdbx_strand_id
1 'polypeptide(L)'
;LETEIGLASSRGQADPELVEQHLLGRLAIARRAGGFESLPLLLDEPFDAASDTRVDALLDMIDRLSDRVQLIFLTDDSRVVGWARARRSNNSFSLLEPTPETV
;
A
#
# COMPACT_ATOMS: atom_id res chain seq x y z
N LEU A 1 -23.27 13.73 -16.68
CA LEU A 1 -22.07 14.26 -15.97
C LEU A 1 -21.19 13.05 -15.67
N GLU A 2 -20.48 12.61 -16.70
CA GLU A 2 -19.43 11.61 -16.58
C GLU A 2 -18.17 12.39 -16.21
N THR A 3 -17.80 12.37 -14.94
CA THR A 3 -16.48 12.84 -14.53
C THR A 3 -15.54 11.68 -14.74
N GLU A 4 -15.02 11.56 -15.96
CA GLU A 4 -13.73 10.90 -16.20
C GLU A 4 -12.73 11.60 -15.28
N ILE A 5 -12.43 10.95 -14.15
CA ILE A 5 -11.31 11.34 -13.32
C ILE A 5 -10.08 11.02 -14.15
N GLY A 6 -9.53 12.05 -14.79
CA GLY A 6 -8.22 12.02 -15.41
C GLY A 6 -7.18 11.64 -14.36
N LEU A 7 -6.94 10.34 -14.22
CA LEU A 7 -5.83 9.77 -13.45
C LEU A 7 -4.56 9.66 -14.31
N ALA A 8 -4.61 10.08 -15.57
CA ALA A 8 -3.44 10.29 -16.39
C ALA A 8 -2.98 11.75 -16.22
N SER A 9 -1.76 11.93 -15.68
CA SER A 9 -0.97 13.17 -15.65
C SER A 9 -1.04 14.04 -14.38
N SER A 10 -0.49 13.53 -13.28
CA SER A 10 0.69 14.18 -12.69
C SER A 10 1.58 13.12 -12.02
N ARG A 11 2.65 12.69 -12.68
CA ARG A 11 3.88 12.22 -12.01
C ARG A 11 4.58 13.41 -11.31
N GLY A 12 3.79 14.20 -10.59
CA GLY A 12 4.25 15.33 -9.79
C GLY A 12 4.47 14.78 -8.39
N GLN A 13 5.65 15.04 -7.83
CA GLN A 13 6.04 14.74 -6.46
C GLN A 13 4.83 14.71 -5.53
N ALA A 14 4.40 13.50 -5.15
CA ALA A 14 3.39 13.37 -4.12
C ALA A 14 4.00 13.95 -2.85
N ASP A 15 3.33 14.92 -2.23
CA ASP A 15 3.78 15.43 -0.94
C ASP A 15 3.79 14.25 0.06
N PRO A 16 4.94 13.95 0.71
CA PRO A 16 5.05 12.85 1.67
C PRO A 16 4.02 12.92 2.81
N GLU A 17 3.56 14.12 3.14
CA GLU A 17 2.53 14.35 4.16
C GLU A 17 1.13 13.99 3.64
N LEU A 18 0.88 14.14 2.34
CA LEU A 18 -0.36 13.73 1.69
C LEU A 18 -0.46 12.21 1.49
N VAL A 19 0.65 11.48 1.47
CA VAL A 19 0.65 10.01 1.32
C VAL A 19 -0.17 9.34 2.43
N GLU A 20 0.05 9.75 3.70
CA GLU A 20 -0.69 9.18 4.84
C GLU A 20 -2.20 9.47 4.73
N GLN A 21 -2.55 10.73 4.48
CA GLN A 21 -3.95 11.15 4.37
C GLN A 21 -4.65 10.44 3.21
N HIS A 22 -3.97 10.28 2.09
CA HIS A 22 -4.48 9.55 0.94
C HIS A 22 -4.74 8.08 1.29
N LEU A 23 -3.76 7.40 1.90
CA LEU A 23 -3.89 6.00 2.32
C LEU A 23 -5.05 5.81 3.31
N LEU A 24 -5.18 6.68 4.31
CA LEU A 24 -6.28 6.63 5.28
C LEU A 24 -7.64 6.83 4.60
N GLY A 25 -7.74 7.77 3.65
CA GLY A 25 -8.96 7.98 2.88
C GLY A 25 -9.36 6.76 2.06
N ARG A 26 -8.39 6.14 1.36
CA ARG A 26 -8.61 4.91 0.59
C ARG A 26 -9.02 3.74 1.47
N LEU A 27 -8.40 3.59 2.64
CA LEU A 27 -8.76 2.56 3.60
C LEU A 27 -10.18 2.75 4.15
N ALA A 28 -10.56 3.99 4.49
CA ALA A 28 -11.90 4.29 4.97
C ALA A 28 -12.99 3.93 3.94
N ILE A 29 -12.72 4.17 2.65
CA ILE A 29 -13.59 3.78 1.54
C ILE A 29 -13.64 2.25 1.42
N ALA A 30 -12.50 1.57 1.38
CA ALA A 30 -12.40 0.12 1.24
C ALA A 30 -13.19 -0.63 2.33
N ARG A 31 -13.16 -0.11 3.57
CA ARG A 31 -13.93 -0.66 4.71
C ARG A 31 -15.44 -0.56 4.56
N ARG A 32 -15.96 0.41 3.79
CA ARG A 32 -17.40 0.67 3.69
C ARG A 32 -18.00 0.21 2.37
N ALA A 33 -17.18 0.12 1.32
CA ALA A 33 -17.65 -0.12 -0.05
C ALA A 33 -18.16 -1.55 -0.29
N GLY A 34 -17.69 -2.54 0.47
CA GLY A 34 -18.08 -3.95 0.27
C GLY A 34 -19.36 -4.38 0.98
N GLY A 35 -20.13 -3.46 1.56
CA GLY A 35 -21.40 -3.75 2.22
C GLY A 35 -21.21 -4.50 3.55
N PHE A 36 -21.14 -5.83 3.50
CA PHE A 36 -20.98 -6.70 4.68
C PHE A 36 -19.51 -7.04 4.99
N GLU A 37 -18.61 -6.88 4.01
CA GLU A 37 -17.17 -7.14 4.16
C GLU A 37 -16.34 -5.98 3.61
N SER A 38 -15.09 -5.86 4.07
CA SER A 38 -14.15 -4.88 3.53
C SER A 38 -13.65 -5.31 2.16
N LEU A 39 -13.52 -4.38 1.20
CA LEU A 39 -12.85 -4.66 -0.06
C LEU A 39 -11.32 -4.67 0.12
N PRO A 40 -10.58 -5.53 -0.59
CA PRO A 40 -9.12 -5.46 -0.60
C PRO A 40 -8.64 -4.15 -1.22
N LEU A 41 -7.50 -3.66 -0.74
CA LEU A 41 -6.84 -2.47 -1.29
C LEU A 41 -5.51 -2.86 -1.92
N LEU A 42 -5.40 -2.62 -3.23
CA LEU A 42 -4.14 -2.72 -3.98
C LEU A 42 -3.41 -1.37 -3.91
N LEU A 43 -2.15 -1.42 -3.48
CA LEU A 43 -1.25 -0.28 -3.38
C LEU A 43 -0.11 -0.49 -4.38
N ASP A 44 -0.11 0.32 -5.44
CA ASP A 44 0.90 0.32 -6.50
C ASP A 44 1.91 1.43 -6.22
N GLU A 45 3.16 1.06 -5.95
CA GLU A 45 4.26 1.95 -5.56
C GLU A 45 3.85 3.09 -4.59
N PRO A 46 3.23 2.76 -3.43
CA PRO A 46 2.56 3.77 -2.59
C PRO A 46 3.50 4.77 -1.91
N PHE A 47 4.81 4.52 -1.94
CA PHE A 47 5.82 5.25 -1.17
C PHE A 47 6.93 5.89 -2.00
N ASP A 48 6.78 5.96 -3.33
CA ASP A 48 7.77 6.55 -4.24
C ASP A 48 8.22 7.96 -3.83
N ALA A 49 7.30 8.74 -3.26
CA ALA A 49 7.58 10.11 -2.84
C ALA A 49 7.93 10.26 -1.35
N ALA A 50 7.88 9.18 -0.56
CA ALA A 50 8.12 9.22 0.87
C ALA A 50 9.61 9.00 1.22
N SER A 51 10.11 9.76 2.19
CA SER A 51 11.43 9.53 2.79
C SER A 51 11.47 8.25 3.62
N ASP A 52 12.66 7.70 3.87
CA ASP A 52 12.82 6.42 4.59
C ASP A 52 12.17 6.43 5.98
N THR A 53 12.45 7.46 6.79
CA THR A 53 11.83 7.61 8.12
C THR A 53 10.31 7.69 8.04
N ARG A 54 9.78 8.22 6.93
CA ARG A 54 8.33 8.32 6.72
C ARG A 54 7.74 6.97 6.31
N VAL A 55 8.43 6.21 5.49
CA VAL A 55 8.01 4.86 5.07
C VAL A 55 7.89 3.93 6.27
N ASP A 56 8.86 3.94 7.19
CA ASP A 56 8.78 3.11 8.41
C ASP A 56 7.52 3.43 9.22
N ALA A 57 7.23 4.71 9.44
CA ALA A 57 6.03 5.15 10.17
C ALA A 57 4.72 4.76 9.45
N LEU A 58 4.69 4.83 8.11
CA LEU A 58 3.55 4.42 7.29
C LEU A 58 3.34 2.91 7.32
N LEU A 59 4.42 2.13 7.26
CA LEU A 59 4.36 0.67 7.34
C LEU A 59 3.85 0.19 8.69
N ASP A 60 4.28 0.81 9.80
CA ASP A 60 3.76 0.51 11.14
C ASP A 60 2.29 0.93 11.33
N MET A 61 1.85 1.99 10.65
CA MET A 61 0.44 2.34 10.57
C MET A 61 -0.36 1.27 9.82
N ILE A 62 0.13 0.86 8.65
CA ILE A 62 -0.51 -0.12 7.78
C ILE A 62 -0.64 -1.48 8.47
N ASP A 63 0.40 -1.94 9.16
CA ASP A 63 0.41 -3.19 9.91
C ASP A 63 -0.80 -3.26 10.87
N ARG A 64 -1.02 -2.20 11.64
CA ARG A 64 -2.17 -2.07 12.57
C ARG A 64 -3.53 -2.01 11.88
N LEU A 65 -3.57 -1.54 10.63
CA LEU A 65 -4.82 -1.38 9.88
C LEU A 65 -5.17 -2.62 9.05
N SER A 66 -4.18 -3.46 8.76
CA SER A 66 -4.32 -4.71 7.99
C SER A 66 -5.27 -5.72 8.65
N ASP A 67 -5.46 -5.65 9.97
CA ASP A 67 -6.44 -6.47 10.72
C ASP A 67 -7.89 -6.32 10.24
N ARG A 68 -8.20 -5.23 9.53
CA ARG A 68 -9.58 -4.86 9.16
C ARG A 68 -9.82 -4.82 7.65
N VAL A 69 -8.76 -4.77 6.86
CA VAL A 69 -8.80 -4.67 5.41
C VAL A 69 -7.62 -5.44 4.85
N GLN A 70 -7.87 -6.32 3.88
CA GLN A 70 -6.80 -6.97 3.16
C GLN A 70 -6.01 -5.93 2.34
N LEU A 71 -4.71 -5.84 2.57
CA LEU A 71 -3.81 -4.93 1.87
C LEU A 71 -2.87 -5.73 0.98
N ILE A 72 -2.75 -5.31 -0.28
CA ILE A 72 -1.91 -5.95 -1.29
C ILE A 72 -0.96 -4.88 -1.79
N PHE A 73 0.34 -5.11 -1.61
CA PHE A 73 1.38 -4.25 -2.15
C PHE A 73 1.88 -4.82 -3.48
N LEU A 74 1.92 -3.96 -4.49
CA LEU A 74 2.64 -4.19 -5.73
C LEU A 74 3.76 -3.14 -5.76
N THR A 75 4.97 -3.56 -5.43
CA THR A 75 6.10 -2.64 -5.29
C THR A 75 7.43 -3.38 -5.42
N ASP A 76 8.43 -2.71 -6.00
CA ASP A 76 9.83 -3.13 -5.96
C ASP A 76 10.65 -2.40 -4.88
N ASP A 77 10.01 -1.55 -4.06
CA ASP A 77 10.64 -0.78 -3.00
C ASP A 77 11.30 -1.71 -1.96
N SER A 78 12.64 -1.70 -1.97
CA SER A 78 13.47 -2.50 -1.07
C SER A 78 13.16 -2.29 0.42
N ARG A 79 12.62 -1.13 0.80
CA ARG A 79 12.21 -0.80 2.19
C ARG A 79 10.99 -1.63 2.58
N VAL A 80 9.97 -1.67 1.71
CA VAL A 80 8.77 -2.48 1.90
C VAL A 80 9.09 -3.98 1.87
N VAL A 81 9.94 -4.39 0.93
CA VAL A 81 10.39 -5.79 0.82
C VAL A 81 11.16 -6.21 2.08
N GLY A 82 12.07 -5.38 2.57
CA GLY A 82 12.82 -5.62 3.81
C GLY A 82 11.90 -5.77 5.03
N TRP A 83 10.95 -4.85 5.16
CA TRP A 83 9.91 -4.89 6.18
C TRP A 83 9.07 -6.18 6.13
N ALA A 84 8.62 -6.57 4.94
CA ALA A 84 7.81 -7.77 4.72
C ALA A 84 8.58 -9.05 5.06
N ARG A 85 9.86 -9.15 4.65
CA ARG A 85 10.73 -10.28 4.98
C ARG A 85 10.93 -10.42 6.48
N ALA A 86 11.14 -9.32 7.19
CA ALA A 86 11.31 -9.33 8.65
C ALA A 86 10.06 -9.82 9.40
N ARG A 87 8.87 -9.64 8.84
CA ARG A 87 7.58 -10.02 9.44
C ARG A 87 7.04 -11.37 8.98
N ARG A 88 7.65 -11.99 7.96
CA ARG A 88 7.22 -13.28 7.40
C ARG A 88 7.13 -14.41 8.44
N SER A 89 7.93 -14.36 9.51
CA SER A 89 7.89 -15.35 10.60
C SER A 89 6.59 -15.33 11.42
N ASN A 90 5.83 -14.24 11.38
CA ASN A 90 4.66 -14.03 12.25
C ASN A 90 3.35 -14.57 11.63
N ASN A 91 3.42 -15.23 10.47
CA ASN A 91 2.33 -15.95 9.79
C ASN A 91 1.06 -15.13 9.43
N SER A 92 1.13 -13.79 9.51
CA SER A 92 0.04 -12.87 9.12
C SER A 92 0.19 -12.31 7.69
N PHE A 93 1.34 -12.53 7.05
CA PHE A 93 1.70 -11.89 5.79
C PHE A 93 2.16 -12.92 4.75
N SER A 94 1.74 -12.74 3.50
CA SER A 94 2.23 -13.51 2.35
C SER A 94 3.13 -12.62 1.51
N LEU A 95 4.37 -13.06 1.28
CA LEU A 95 5.33 -12.37 0.42
C LEU A 95 5.53 -13.19 -0.85
N LEU A 96 5.19 -12.60 -1.99
CA LEU A 96 5.47 -13.14 -3.32
C LEU A 96 6.69 -12.42 -3.87
N GLU A 97 7.74 -13.18 -4.17
CA GLU A 97 8.97 -12.65 -4.75
C GLU A 97 9.09 -13.16 -6.19
N PRO A 98 9.59 -12.33 -7.13
CA PRO A 98 9.88 -12.79 -8.47
C PRO A 98 10.85 -13.97 -8.39
N THR A 99 10.44 -15.12 -8.92
CA THR A 99 11.39 -16.22 -9.16
C THR A 99 12.17 -15.89 -10.42
N PRO A 100 13.52 -15.86 -10.38
CA PRO A 100 14.30 -15.67 -11.59
C PRO A 100 13.91 -16.76 -12.59
N GLU A 101 13.50 -16.34 -13.79
CA GLU A 101 13.22 -17.27 -14.88
C GLU A 101 14.51 -18.03 -15.16
N THR A 102 14.48 -19.35 -14.97
CA THR A 102 15.64 -20.20 -15.27
C THR A 102 15.65 -20.38 -16.78
N VAL A 103 16.33 -19.48 -17.49
CA VAL A 103 16.58 -19.56 -18.93
C VAL A 103 17.78 -20.46 -19.20
#